data_AF-A0A945GLX8-F1
#
_entry.id   AF-A0A945GLX8-F1
#
_cell.length_a   1.000
_cell.length_b   1.000
_cell.length_c   1.000
_cell.angle_alpha   90.00
_cell.angle_beta   90.00
_cell.angle_gamma   90.00
#
_symmetry.space_group_name_H-M   'P 1'
#
loop_
_entity.id
_entity.type
_entity.pdbx_description
1 polymer ?
#
loop_
_entity_poly.entity_id
_entity_poly.type
_entity_poly.pdbx_seq_one_letter_code
_entity_poly.pdbx_strand_id
1 'polypeptide(L)'
;MPAFLNVLFLAGLAGAAVPLVIHLLDREKPARVEFGWLRFVERAHQSQERSFRIRELLVLLMRMLLCALLALAFARPFFFATGANAARVQLPNYAAVVVDVSWSMRGEGWWEEARGRALEIVDGL
;
A
#
# COMPACT_ATOMS: atom_id res chain seq x y z
N MET A 1 1.57 -14.95 9.41
CA MET A 1 2.52 -13.81 9.42
C MET A 1 2.20 -12.94 8.21
N PRO A 2 2.04 -11.61 8.34
CA PRO A 2 1.83 -10.75 7.18
C PRO A 2 3.08 -10.79 6.30
N ALA A 3 2.89 -11.04 5.01
CA ALA A 3 3.98 -10.94 4.02
C ALA A 3 3.64 -9.83 3.03
N PHE A 4 4.67 -9.14 2.57
CA PHE A 4 4.54 -8.00 1.67
C PHE A 4 5.18 -8.35 0.33
N LEU A 5 4.49 -8.06 -0.77
CA LEU A 5 4.99 -8.35 -2.11
C LEU A 5 6.22 -7.49 -2.45
N ASN A 6 6.26 -6.25 -1.92
CA ASN A 6 7.38 -5.34 -2.08
C ASN A 6 7.75 -4.68 -0.75
N VAL A 7 8.75 -5.27 -0.06
CA VAL A 7 9.26 -4.76 1.23
C VAL A 7 9.81 -3.33 1.11
N LEU A 8 10.35 -2.95 -0.05
CA LEU A 8 10.86 -1.59 -0.29
C LEU A 8 9.79 -0.50 -0.10
N PHE A 9 8.51 -0.79 -0.37
CA PHE A 9 7.44 0.20 -0.21
C PHE A 9 7.12 0.51 1.25
N LEU A 10 7.55 -0.32 2.22
CA LEU A 10 7.51 0.06 3.63
C LEU A 10 8.39 1.27 3.94
N ALA A 11 9.45 1.53 3.16
CA ALA A 11 10.22 2.77 3.29
C ALA A 11 9.36 4.02 3.03
N GLY A 12 8.26 3.89 2.26
CA GLY A 12 7.28 4.95 2.06
C GLY A 12 6.57 5.40 3.35
N LEU A 13 6.53 4.55 4.39
CA LEU A 13 6.06 4.97 5.73
C LEU A 13 6.97 6.03 6.36
N ALA A 14 8.26 6.05 6.03
CA ALA A 14 9.13 7.15 6.44
C ALA A 14 8.69 8.48 5.82
N GLY A 15 8.10 8.45 4.62
CA GLY A 15 7.47 9.62 3.99
C GLY A 15 6.26 10.13 4.77
N ALA A 16 5.50 9.25 5.44
CA ALA A 16 4.40 9.65 6.32
C ALA A 16 4.88 10.35 7.60
N ALA A 17 6.17 10.24 7.95
CA ALA A 17 6.76 11.01 9.05
C ALA A 17 7.13 12.45 8.64
N VAL A 18 7.24 12.76 7.35
CA VAL A 18 7.60 14.11 6.86
C VAL A 18 6.61 15.19 7.32
N PRO A 19 5.27 15.03 7.21
CA PRO A 19 4.31 16.02 7.71
C PRO A 19 4.40 16.22 9.23
N LEU A 20 4.69 15.15 9.98
CA LEU A 20 4.87 15.21 11.42
C LEU A 20 6.10 16.05 11.80
N VAL A 21 7.22 15.78 11.12
CA VAL A 21 8.47 16.52 11.32
C VAL A 21 8.29 18.01 10.96
N ILE A 22 7.66 18.31 9.82
CA ILE A 22 7.36 19.70 9.42
C ILE A 22 6.49 20.39 10.47
N HIS A 23 5.43 19.75 10.98
CA HIS A 23 4.58 20.35 12.01
C HIS A 23 5.31 20.59 13.35
N LEU A 24 6.24 19.71 13.73
CA LEU A 24 7.08 19.92 14.92
C LEU A 24 8.06 21.10 14.75
N LEU A 25 8.58 21.29 13.53
CA LEU A 25 9.47 22.41 13.18
C LEU A 25 8.71 23.73 13.07
N ASP A 26 7.47 23.70 12.59
CA ASP A 26 6.60 24.87 12.40
C ASP A 26 6.01 25.42 13.71
N ARG A 27 6.51 24.99 14.87
CA ARG A 27 6.20 25.56 16.19
C ARG A 27 6.84 26.94 16.40
N GLU A 28 6.84 27.79 15.38
CA GLU A 28 7.13 29.20 15.57
C GLU A 28 6.03 29.78 16.47
N LYS A 29 6.44 30.24 17.66
CA LYS A 29 5.55 30.92 18.59
C LYS A 29 5.05 32.17 17.85
N PRO A 30 3.73 32.38 17.66
CA PRO A 30 3.24 33.61 17.06
C PRO A 30 3.78 34.75 17.91
N ALA A 31 4.61 35.60 17.32
CA ALA A 31 5.07 36.82 17.95
C ALA A 31 3.81 37.58 18.33
N ARG A 32 3.58 37.78 19.63
CA ARG A 32 2.51 38.64 20.12
C ARG A 32 2.86 40.05 19.71
N VAL A 33 2.42 40.45 18.52
CA VAL A 33 2.53 41.83 18.10
C VAL A 33 1.48 42.59 18.90
N GLU A 34 1.93 43.35 19.91
CA GLU A 34 1.05 44.22 20.69
C GLU A 34 0.61 45.40 19.81
N PHE A 35 -0.35 45.16 18.93
CA PHE A 35 -1.04 46.23 18.22
C PHE A 35 -2.00 46.92 19.21
N GLY A 36 -1.57 48.09 19.72
CA GLY A 36 -2.22 48.86 20.79
C GLY A 36 -3.68 49.29 20.58
N TRP A 37 -4.29 49.01 19.42
CA TRP A 37 -5.69 49.34 19.10
C TRP A 37 -6.68 48.16 19.28
N LEU A 38 -6.21 46.91 19.44
CA LEU A 38 -7.07 45.71 19.45
C LEU A 38 -7.40 45.10 20.82
N ARG A 39 -6.96 45.70 21.94
CA ARG A 39 -7.23 45.18 23.30
C ARG A 39 -8.72 44.96 23.63
N PHE A 40 -9.64 45.57 22.87
CA PHE A 40 -11.09 45.37 23.01
C PHE A 40 -11.63 44.11 22.33
N VAL A 41 -10.92 43.53 21.36
CA VAL A 41 -11.33 42.32 20.62
C VAL A 41 -10.78 41.04 21.29
N GLU A 42 -9.77 41.17 22.14
CA GLU A 42 -9.10 40.07 22.89
C GLU A 42 -10.06 39.19 23.72
N ARG A 43 -11.17 39.76 24.22
CA ARG A 43 -12.15 39.01 25.03
C ARG A 43 -12.97 38.01 24.22
N ALA A 44 -13.06 38.16 22.89
CA ALA A 44 -13.80 37.24 22.03
C ALA A 44 -12.93 36.11 21.44
N HIS A 45 -11.60 36.21 21.50
CA HIS A 45 -10.68 35.26 20.85
C HIS A 45 -10.22 34.08 21.73
N GLN A 46 -10.35 34.18 23.06
CA GLN A 46 -9.86 33.11 23.96
C GLN A 46 -10.60 31.77 23.79
N SER A 47 -11.83 31.77 23.26
CA SER A 47 -12.56 30.52 22.97
C SER A 47 -12.22 29.92 21.61
N GLN A 48 -11.81 30.73 20.63
CA GLN A 48 -11.50 30.26 19.28
C GLN A 48 -10.17 29.51 19.20
N GLU A 49 -9.15 29.90 20.00
CA GLU A 49 -7.83 29.25 19.97
C GLU A 49 -7.87 27.73 20.22
N ARG A 50 -8.82 27.25 21.06
CA ARG A 50 -8.94 25.80 21.36
C ARG A 50 -9.54 25.02 20.19
N SER A 51 -10.53 25.58 19.50
CA SER A 51 -11.19 24.91 18.37
C SER A 51 -10.26 24.81 17.15
N PHE A 52 -9.49 25.87 16.88
CA PHE A 52 -8.47 25.85 15.83
C PHE A 52 -7.40 24.79 16.07
N ARG A 53 -6.93 24.64 17.32
CA ARG A 53 -5.91 23.63 17.68
C ARG A 53 -6.38 22.19 17.48
N ILE A 54 -7.66 21.88 17.77
CA ILE A 54 -8.22 20.53 17.53
C ILE A 54 -8.33 20.26 16.03
N ARG A 55 -8.81 21.24 15.25
CA ARG A 55 -8.94 21.10 13.79
C ARG A 55 -7.59 20.90 13.13
N GLU A 56 -6.57 21.63 13.58
CA GLU A 56 -5.20 21.51 13.09
C GLU A 56 -4.61 20.12 13.34
N LEU A 57 -4.80 19.57 14.56
CA LEU A 57 -4.39 18.20 14.89
C LEU A 57 -5.13 17.15 14.04
N LEU A 58 -6.42 17.37 13.78
CA LEU A 58 -7.24 16.45 13.00
C LEU A 58 -6.84 16.46 11.51
N VAL A 59 -6.51 17.63 10.96
CA VAL A 59 -5.98 17.75 9.59
C VAL A 59 -4.58 17.11 9.48
N LEU A 60 -3.74 17.26 10.50
CA LEU A 60 -2.43 16.59 10.56
C LEU A 60 -2.59 15.06 10.56
N LEU A 61 -3.48 14.54 11.40
CA LEU A 61 -3.79 13.11 11.46
C LEU A 61 -4.30 12.58 10.13
N MET A 62 -5.22 13.29 9.46
CA MET A 62 -5.72 12.89 8.15
C MET A 62 -4.61 12.88 7.08
N ARG A 63 -3.69 13.85 7.11
CA ARG A 63 -2.56 13.88 6.17
C ARG A 63 -1.62 12.69 6.38
N MET A 64 -1.29 12.37 7.63
CA MET A 64 -0.47 11.19 7.96
C MET A 64 -1.18 9.88 7.59
N LEU A 65 -2.48 9.78 7.88
CA LEU A 65 -3.29 8.60 7.55
C LEU A 65 -3.34 8.37 6.04
N LEU A 66 -3.52 9.43 5.24
CA LEU A 66 -3.52 9.34 3.79
C LEU A 66 -2.18 8.82 3.26
N CYS A 67 -1.06 9.38 3.73
CA CYS A 67 0.27 8.91 3.34
C CYS A 67 0.51 7.44 3.74
N ALA A 68 0.08 7.05 4.95
CA ALA A 68 0.20 5.67 5.42
C ALA A 68 -0.67 4.70 4.60
N LEU A 69 -1.90 5.09 4.27
CA LEU A 69 -2.81 4.29 3.43
C LEU A 69 -2.27 4.14 2.01
N LEU A 70 -1.70 5.19 1.42
CA LEU A 70 -1.04 5.09 0.12
C LEU A 70 0.16 4.13 0.17
N ALA A 71 1.03 4.26 1.17
CA ALA A 71 2.16 3.35 1.36
C ALA A 71 1.69 1.88 1.52
N LEU A 72 0.63 1.65 2.29
CA LEU A 72 0.01 0.33 2.46
C LEU A 72 -0.62 -0.19 1.15
N ALA A 73 -1.30 0.67 0.39
CA ALA A 73 -1.89 0.29 -0.89
C ALA A 73 -0.83 -0.16 -1.90
N PHE A 74 0.31 0.55 -1.96
CA PHE A 74 1.44 0.15 -2.81
C PHE A 74 2.21 -1.06 -2.27
N ALA A 75 2.30 -1.23 -0.94
CA ALA A 75 2.93 -2.39 -0.32
C ALA A 75 2.14 -3.69 -0.54
N ARG A 76 0.84 -3.60 -0.89
CA ARG A 76 -0.10 -4.72 -1.08
C ARG A 76 0.08 -5.80 0.00
N PRO A 77 -0.31 -5.53 1.26
CA PRO A 77 -0.18 -6.51 2.32
C PRO A 77 -1.01 -7.76 2.00
N PHE A 78 -0.34 -8.92 2.00
CA PHE A 78 -1.01 -10.20 1.87
C PHE A 78 -1.12 -10.83 3.26
N PHE A 79 -2.36 -11.07 3.68
CA PHE A 79 -2.66 -11.84 4.88
C PHE A 79 -2.79 -13.31 4.48
N PHE A 80 -1.74 -14.10 4.67
CA PHE A 80 -1.88 -15.54 4.65
C PHE A 80 -2.80 -15.95 5.80
N ALA A 81 -3.94 -16.57 5.48
CA ALA A 81 -4.84 -17.13 6.47
C ALA A 81 -4.14 -18.29 7.17
N THR A 82 -3.42 -18.04 8.27
CA THR A 82 -2.76 -19.09 9.05
C THR A 82 -3.82 -19.97 9.71
N GLY A 83 -4.09 -21.12 9.10
CA GLY A 83 -5.01 -22.16 9.55
C GLY A 83 -4.98 -23.31 8.54
N ALA A 84 -5.49 -24.49 8.90
CA ALA A 84 -5.49 -25.68 8.04
C ALA A 84 -6.14 -25.49 6.64
N ASN A 85 -6.78 -24.34 6.41
CA ASN A 85 -7.33 -23.90 5.12
C ASN A 85 -6.34 -23.12 4.22
N ALA A 86 -5.15 -22.72 4.71
CA ALA A 86 -4.10 -22.09 3.91
C ALA A 86 -3.60 -23.01 2.78
N ALA A 87 -3.49 -24.30 3.09
CA ALA A 87 -3.12 -25.34 2.14
C ALA A 87 -4.23 -25.65 1.11
N ARG A 88 -5.46 -25.13 1.32
CA ARG A 88 -6.64 -25.34 0.47
C ARG A 88 -7.03 -24.12 -0.35
N VAL A 89 -6.27 -23.04 -0.28
CA VAL A 89 -6.38 -21.98 -1.30
C VAL A 89 -5.62 -22.47 -2.53
N GLN A 90 -6.20 -23.46 -3.21
CA GLN A 90 -5.89 -23.71 -4.61
C GLN A 90 -6.41 -22.49 -5.36
N LEU A 91 -5.54 -21.50 -5.54
CA LEU A 91 -5.75 -20.55 -6.62
C LEU A 91 -5.90 -21.37 -7.90
N PRO A 92 -6.89 -21.09 -8.77
CA PRO A 92 -6.99 -21.78 -10.04
C PRO A 92 -5.66 -21.61 -10.79
N ASN A 93 -4.89 -22.69 -10.87
CA ASN A 93 -3.67 -22.74 -11.66
C ASN A 93 -4.10 -22.79 -13.13
N TYR A 94 -4.08 -21.64 -13.79
CA TYR A 94 -4.28 -21.58 -15.23
C TYR A 94 -2.97 -21.97 -15.90
N ALA A 95 -2.88 -23.22 -16.35
CA ALA A 95 -1.79 -23.68 -17.19
C ALA A 95 -2.24 -23.69 -18.67
N ALA A 96 -1.47 -23.03 -19.52
CA ALA A 96 -1.64 -23.09 -20.97
C ALA A 96 -0.46 -23.87 -21.55
N VAL A 97 -0.74 -25.01 -22.17
CA VAL A 97 0.28 -25.80 -22.87
C VAL A 97 0.22 -25.44 -24.35
N VAL A 98 1.33 -24.94 -24.89
CA VAL A 98 1.47 -24.63 -26.32
C VAL A 98 2.41 -25.65 -26.93
N VAL A 99 1.92 -26.36 -27.95
CA VAL A 99 2.69 -27.35 -28.71
C VAL A 99 3.01 -26.77 -30.08
N ASP A 100 4.27 -26.84 -30.48
CA ASP A 100 4.68 -26.41 -31.83
C ASP A 100 4.07 -27.36 -32.90
N VAL A 101 3.60 -26.77 -34.00
CA VAL A 101 3.00 -27.45 -35.16
C VAL A 101 3.75 -27.14 -36.47
N SER A 102 4.97 -26.61 -36.35
CA SER A 102 5.84 -26.26 -37.47
C SER A 102 6.22 -27.47 -38.35
N TRP A 103 6.75 -27.21 -39.55
CA TRP A 103 7.11 -28.27 -40.52
C TRP A 103 8.12 -29.29 -39.96
N SER A 104 9.02 -28.86 -39.07
CA SER A 104 9.96 -29.75 -38.39
C SER A 104 9.27 -30.78 -37.49
N MET A 105 8.06 -30.49 -36.99
CA MET A 105 7.30 -31.39 -36.11
C MET A 105 6.64 -32.57 -36.86
N ARG A 106 6.75 -32.62 -38.20
CA ARG A 106 6.19 -33.69 -39.04
C ARG A 106 7.13 -34.89 -39.24
N GLY A 107 8.25 -34.93 -38.51
CA GLY A 107 9.10 -36.11 -38.42
C GLY A 107 8.33 -37.30 -37.84
N GLU A 108 8.77 -38.52 -38.15
CA GLU A 108 8.12 -39.75 -37.69
C GLU A 108 8.03 -39.79 -36.15
N GLY A 109 6.80 -39.81 -35.61
CA GLY A 109 6.52 -39.98 -34.18
C GLY A 109 6.70 -38.73 -33.30
N TRP A 110 7.22 -37.62 -33.83
CA TRP A 110 7.48 -36.40 -33.03
C TRP A 110 6.19 -35.74 -32.53
N TRP A 111 5.14 -35.80 -33.34
CA TRP A 111 3.82 -35.30 -32.95
C TRP A 111 3.19 -36.14 -31.84
N GLU A 112 3.25 -37.47 -31.96
CA GLU A 112 2.75 -38.41 -30.95
C GLU A 112 3.50 -38.25 -29.62
N GLU A 113 4.83 -38.09 -29.66
CA GLU A 113 5.66 -37.90 -28.47
C GLU A 113 5.40 -36.54 -27.79
N ALA A 114 5.31 -35.46 -28.57
CA ALA A 114 5.01 -34.12 -28.05
C ALA A 114 3.61 -34.06 -27.43
N ARG A 115 2.62 -34.71 -28.07
CA ARG A 115 1.27 -34.84 -27.53
C ARG A 115 1.25 -35.68 -26.24
N GLY A 116 2.01 -36.78 -26.20
CA GLY A 116 2.12 -37.63 -25.02
C GLY A 116 2.66 -36.86 -23.81
N ARG A 117 3.77 -36.13 -23.99
CA ARG A 117 4.35 -35.30 -22.93
C ARG A 117 3.44 -34.15 -22.50
N ALA A 118 2.73 -33.52 -23.44
CA ALA A 118 1.79 -32.45 -23.13
C ALA A 118 0.65 -32.95 -22.23
N LEU A 119 0.12 -34.15 -22.51
CA LEU A 119 -0.91 -34.78 -21.69
C LEU A 119 -0.38 -35.16 -20.30
N GLU A 120 0.84 -35.71 -20.21
CA GLU A 120 1.47 -36.04 -18.93
C GLU A 120 1.65 -34.81 -18.03
N ILE A 121 2.02 -33.67 -18.61
CA ILE A 121 2.14 -32.40 -17.88
C ILE A 121 0.77 -31.89 -17.41
N VAL A 122 -0.27 -32.04 -18.24
CA VAL A 122 -1.65 -31.64 -17.87
C VAL A 122 -2.21 -32.54 -16.77
N ASP A 123 -1.94 -33.84 -16.82
CA ASP A 123 -2.39 -34.80 -15.81
C ASP A 123 -1.64 -34.64 -14.46
N GLY A 124 -0.44 -34.05 -14.49
CA GLY A 124 0.38 -33.76 -13.32
C GLY A 124 0.12 -32.41 -12.63
N LEU A 125 -0.78 -31.58 -13.18
CA LEU A 125 -1.14 -30.25 -12.67
C LEU A 125 -2.43 -30.28 -11.83
#